data_AF-A0A7V4IWZ0-F1
#
_entry.id   AF-A0A7V4IWZ0-F1
#
_cell.length_a   1.000
_cell.length_b   1.000
_cell.length_c   1.000
_cell.angle_alpha   90.00
_cell.angle_beta   90.00
_cell.angle_gamma   90.00
#
_symmetry.space_group_name_H-M   'P 1'
#
loop_
_entity.id
_entity.type
_entity.pdbx_description
1 polymer ?
#
loop_
_entity_poly.entity_id
_entity_poly.type
_entity_poly.pdbx_seq_one_letter_code
_entity_poly.pdbx_strand_id
1 'polypeptide(L)'
;MPRKITFIGAGSLGFTRGLVRDILTFPAFADAHLCLMDIDQDRLEFAETAVKRIVAAGKYPATVTATLSRQEALDGADGVLCTILASPVSVWRHDIEIPKKYGVDTNVGDTRGPSGVFRALRTIPPMLDIARDMERLCPDAYLLNYTNPMAMLCRAILSQTKVKATGLCHSVQGTASMLAKWIGAPMEEITYLCAGINHQAFYLRFERNGKDAYPALRAAMENPAIYNEEQVRNEMFLHLGYYVTESSGHNSEYNAWFRKRPDLIEKYCTHGTGWNPGKYAYILEHYLER
;
A
#
# COMPACT_ATOMS: atom_id res chain seq x y z
N MET A 1 -28.01 0.25 -14.75
CA MET A 1 -26.90 0.76 -15.56
C MET A 1 -25.61 0.19 -15.00
N PRO A 2 -24.64 -0.19 -15.84
CA PRO A 2 -23.32 -0.62 -15.39
C PRO A 2 -22.68 0.40 -14.46
N ARG A 3 -21.99 -0.07 -13.41
CA ARG A 3 -21.26 0.82 -12.50
C ARG A 3 -19.99 1.34 -13.18
N LYS A 4 -19.74 2.64 -13.11
CA LYS A 4 -18.49 3.25 -13.59
C LYS A 4 -17.45 3.24 -12.47
N ILE A 5 -16.36 2.50 -12.69
CA ILE A 5 -15.24 2.41 -11.76
C ILE A 5 -14.04 3.08 -12.42
N THR A 6 -13.60 4.18 -11.83
CA THR A 6 -12.52 5.01 -12.36
C THR A 6 -11.21 4.73 -11.65
N PHE A 7 -10.13 4.58 -12.41
CA PHE A 7 -8.76 4.44 -11.92
C PHE A 7 -8.00 5.72 -12.22
N ILE A 8 -7.60 6.46 -11.18
CA ILE A 8 -6.73 7.63 -11.28
C ILE A 8 -5.30 7.19 -10.97
N GLY A 9 -4.38 7.35 -11.93
CA GLY A 9 -3.05 6.76 -11.89
C GLY A 9 -3.02 5.31 -12.40
N ALA A 10 -3.81 5.02 -13.43
CA ALA A 10 -3.98 3.68 -14.01
C ALA A 10 -2.69 3.10 -14.61
N GLY A 11 -1.69 3.93 -14.91
CA GLY A 11 -0.36 3.53 -15.34
C GLY A 11 0.43 2.77 -14.27
N SER A 12 -0.07 2.71 -13.03
CA SER A 12 0.38 1.78 -11.99
C SER A 12 -0.02 0.34 -12.34
N LEU A 13 0.61 -0.22 -13.37
CA LEU A 13 0.19 -1.45 -14.06
C LEU A 13 -0.06 -2.64 -13.13
N GLY A 14 0.77 -2.79 -12.09
CA GLY A 14 0.62 -3.84 -11.08
C GLY A 14 -0.68 -3.72 -10.30
N PHE A 15 -0.98 -2.52 -9.78
CA PHE A 15 -2.21 -2.24 -9.05
C PHE A 15 -3.42 -2.32 -9.97
N THR A 16 -3.38 -1.66 -11.13
CA THR A 16 -4.50 -1.63 -12.08
C THR A 16 -4.92 -3.04 -12.50
N ARG A 17 -3.96 -3.89 -12.90
CA ARG A 17 -4.24 -5.28 -13.28
C ARG A 17 -4.81 -6.10 -12.13
N GLY A 18 -4.21 -5.98 -10.93
CA GLY A 18 -4.64 -6.72 -9.75
C GLY A 18 -6.07 -6.37 -9.36
N LEU A 19 -6.35 -5.07 -9.23
CA LEU A 19 -7.65 -4.55 -8.83
C LEU A 19 -8.74 -4.88 -9.85
N VAL A 20 -8.47 -4.72 -11.15
CA VAL A 20 -9.43 -5.09 -12.20
C VAL A 20 -9.78 -6.58 -12.14
N ARG A 21 -8.77 -7.45 -12.00
CA ARG A 21 -9.02 -8.89 -11.88
C ARG A 21 -9.94 -9.19 -10.70
N ASP A 22 -9.69 -8.58 -9.55
CA ASP A 22 -10.45 -8.84 -8.35
C ASP A 22 -11.87 -8.26 -8.46
N ILE A 23 -12.04 -7.03 -8.95
CA ILE A 23 -13.35 -6.39 -9.16
C ILE A 23 -14.26 -7.25 -10.04
N LEU A 24 -13.75 -7.77 -11.16
CA LEU A 24 -14.56 -8.54 -12.12
C LEU A 24 -15.00 -9.91 -11.56
N THR A 25 -14.38 -10.40 -10.49
CA THR A 25 -14.81 -11.65 -9.85
C THR A 25 -16.10 -11.49 -9.03
N PHE A 26 -16.50 -10.25 -8.72
CA PHE A 26 -17.75 -9.98 -8.01
C PHE A 26 -18.92 -9.82 -8.98
N PRO A 27 -20.01 -10.60 -8.85
CA PRO A 27 -21.16 -10.52 -9.76
C PRO A 27 -21.77 -9.12 -9.90
N ALA A 28 -21.71 -8.31 -8.83
CA ALA A 28 -22.23 -6.94 -8.83
C ALA A 28 -21.46 -5.97 -9.74
N PHE A 29 -20.25 -6.34 -10.19
CA PHE A 29 -19.37 -5.51 -11.01
C PHE A 29 -18.91 -6.21 -12.30
N ALA A 30 -19.46 -7.38 -12.62
CA ALA A 30 -19.04 -8.16 -13.78
C ALA A 30 -19.25 -7.43 -15.12
N ASP A 31 -20.23 -6.52 -15.19
CA ASP A 31 -20.56 -5.67 -16.34
C ASP A 31 -20.02 -4.24 -16.22
N ALA A 32 -19.17 -3.96 -15.22
CA ALA A 32 -18.72 -2.60 -14.92
C ALA A 32 -18.06 -1.89 -16.12
N HIS A 33 -18.20 -0.57 -16.14
CA HIS A 33 -17.41 0.30 -17.01
C HIS A 33 -16.12 0.69 -16.28
N LEU A 34 -14.99 0.16 -16.74
CA LEU A 34 -13.65 0.44 -16.21
C LEU A 34 -13.05 1.64 -16.95
N CYS A 35 -12.95 2.78 -16.28
CA CYS A 35 -12.37 3.99 -16.86
C CYS A 35 -10.95 4.20 -16.33
N LEU A 36 -9.96 4.08 -17.19
CA LEU A 36 -8.54 4.20 -16.85
C LEU A 36 -8.07 5.63 -17.15
N MET A 37 -7.46 6.27 -16.16
CA MET A 37 -6.89 7.60 -16.33
C MET A 37 -5.47 7.66 -15.79
N ASP A 38 -4.57 8.18 -16.61
CA ASP A 38 -3.21 8.54 -16.23
C ASP A 38 -2.80 9.81 -16.97
N ILE A 39 -1.74 10.47 -16.53
CA ILE A 39 -1.15 11.62 -17.21
C ILE A 39 -0.06 11.20 -18.21
N ASP A 40 0.42 9.96 -18.10
CA ASP A 40 1.43 9.35 -18.95
C ASP A 40 0.76 8.44 -19.99
N GLN A 41 0.81 8.86 -21.26
CA GLN A 41 0.16 8.17 -22.39
C GLN A 41 0.69 6.73 -22.55
N ASP A 42 2.00 6.54 -22.54
CA ASP A 42 2.61 5.23 -22.79
C ASP A 42 2.20 4.24 -21.70
N ARG A 43 2.26 4.66 -20.43
CA ARG A 43 1.82 3.83 -19.31
C ARG A 43 0.32 3.53 -19.34
N LEU A 44 -0.49 4.49 -19.76
CA LEU A 44 -1.93 4.31 -19.92
C LEU A 44 -2.26 3.29 -21.01
N GLU A 45 -1.57 3.32 -22.15
CA GLU A 45 -1.74 2.34 -23.23
C GLU A 45 -1.40 0.91 -22.79
N PHE A 46 -0.33 0.74 -22.00
CA PHE A 46 0.00 -0.56 -21.41
C PHE A 46 -1.09 -1.04 -20.45
N ALA A 47 -1.61 -0.15 -19.60
CA ALA A 47 -2.67 -0.47 -18.67
C ALA A 47 -3.97 -0.86 -19.39
N GLU A 48 -4.38 -0.09 -20.40
CA GLU A 48 -5.57 -0.36 -21.21
C GLU A 48 -5.46 -1.70 -21.93
N THR A 49 -4.31 -1.98 -22.55
CA THR A 49 -4.04 -3.25 -23.23
C THR A 49 -4.13 -4.43 -22.25
N ALA A 50 -3.53 -4.29 -21.07
CA ALA A 50 -3.57 -5.33 -20.05
C ALA A 50 -5.00 -5.59 -19.55
N VAL A 51 -5.78 -4.54 -19.29
CA VAL A 51 -7.15 -4.64 -18.79
C VAL A 51 -8.09 -5.23 -19.85
N LYS A 52 -7.99 -4.81 -21.12
CA LYS A 52 -8.74 -5.40 -22.23
C LYS A 52 -8.47 -6.90 -22.37
N ARG A 53 -7.23 -7.35 -22.17
CA ARG A 53 -6.87 -8.78 -22.17
C ARG A 53 -7.52 -9.54 -21.01
N ILE A 54 -7.59 -8.96 -19.82
CA ILE A 54 -8.27 -9.57 -18.66
C ILE A 54 -9.76 -9.76 -18.95
N VAL A 55 -10.42 -8.70 -19.45
CA VAL A 55 -11.85 -8.72 -19.80
C VAL A 55 -12.12 -9.80 -20.84
N ALA A 56 -11.34 -9.84 -21.92
CA ALA A 56 -11.50 -10.81 -22.99
C ALA A 56 -11.25 -12.26 -22.52
N ALA A 57 -10.17 -12.49 -21.76
CA ALA A 57 -9.83 -13.82 -21.26
C ALA A 57 -10.87 -14.36 -20.27
N GLY A 58 -11.40 -13.49 -19.40
CA GLY A 58 -12.46 -13.83 -18.45
C GLY A 58 -13.86 -13.86 -19.06
N LYS A 59 -14.02 -13.45 -20.32
CA LYS A 59 -15.31 -13.30 -21.01
C LYS A 59 -16.30 -12.41 -20.23
N TYR A 60 -15.78 -11.38 -19.57
CA TYR A 60 -16.60 -10.44 -18.81
C TYR A 60 -17.34 -9.48 -19.76
N PRO A 61 -18.60 -9.12 -19.48
CA PRO A 61 -19.34 -8.11 -20.25
C PRO A 61 -18.88 -6.68 -19.97
N ALA A 62 -17.91 -6.48 -19.07
CA ALA A 62 -17.31 -5.19 -18.74
C ALA A 62 -16.77 -4.45 -19.96
N THR A 63 -16.79 -3.12 -19.90
CA THR A 63 -16.23 -2.23 -20.92
C THR A 63 -15.04 -1.46 -20.38
N VAL A 64 -14.15 -1.01 -21.26
CA VAL A 64 -12.90 -0.34 -20.87
C VAL A 64 -12.73 0.93 -21.68
N THR A 65 -12.49 2.05 -21.02
CA THR A 65 -12.04 3.31 -21.63
C THR A 65 -10.72 3.76 -21.03
N ALA A 66 -9.94 4.50 -21.81
CA ALA A 66 -8.73 5.16 -21.35
C ALA A 66 -8.82 6.64 -21.73
N THR A 67 -8.42 7.54 -20.83
CA THR A 67 -8.38 8.98 -21.07
C THR A 67 -7.24 9.64 -20.30
N LEU A 68 -6.66 10.70 -20.86
CA LEU A 68 -5.75 11.59 -20.14
C LEU A 68 -6.51 12.67 -19.33
N SER A 69 -7.81 12.79 -19.55
CA SER A 69 -8.67 13.80 -18.92
C SER A 69 -9.23 13.28 -17.60
N ARG A 70 -8.76 13.86 -16.49
CA ARG A 70 -9.31 13.57 -15.16
C ARG A 70 -10.81 13.89 -15.08
N GLN A 71 -11.25 14.95 -15.76
CA GLN A 71 -12.66 15.35 -15.74
C GLN A 71 -13.55 14.28 -16.40
N GLU A 72 -13.17 13.80 -17.59
CA GLU A 72 -13.90 12.71 -18.27
C GLU A 72 -13.90 11.42 -17.44
N ALA A 73 -12.78 11.12 -16.80
CA ALA A 73 -12.64 9.95 -15.96
C ALA A 73 -13.58 10.00 -14.74
N LEU A 74 -13.68 11.15 -14.08
CA LEU A 74 -14.47 11.31 -12.85
C LEU A 74 -15.96 11.52 -13.10
N ASP A 75 -16.36 12.06 -14.26
CA ASP A 75 -17.76 12.36 -14.56
C ASP A 75 -18.67 11.13 -14.43
N GLY A 76 -19.63 11.18 -13.51
CA GLY A 76 -20.57 10.09 -13.24
C GLY A 76 -19.94 8.80 -12.70
N ALA A 77 -18.73 8.83 -12.13
CA ALA A 77 -18.14 7.65 -11.49
C ALA A 77 -18.94 7.19 -10.26
N ASP A 78 -19.05 5.88 -10.04
CA ASP A 78 -19.63 5.29 -8.82
C ASP A 78 -18.54 4.97 -7.78
N GLY A 79 -17.32 4.74 -8.22
CA GLY A 79 -16.16 4.47 -7.36
C GLY A 79 -14.86 4.91 -8.04
N VAL A 80 -13.92 5.41 -7.24
CA VAL A 80 -12.65 5.95 -7.72
C VAL A 80 -11.51 5.28 -6.98
N LEU A 81 -10.66 4.53 -7.68
CA LEU A 81 -9.42 3.97 -7.16
C LEU A 81 -8.27 4.92 -7.49
N CYS A 82 -7.54 5.39 -6.47
CA CYS A 82 -6.42 6.30 -6.66
C CYS A 82 -5.09 5.62 -6.33
N THR A 83 -4.20 5.55 -7.32
CA THR A 83 -2.90 4.87 -7.25
C THR A 83 -1.76 5.75 -7.77
N ILE A 84 -1.89 7.07 -7.65
CA ILE A 84 -0.90 8.02 -8.18
C ILE A 84 0.43 7.96 -7.42
N LEU A 85 1.51 8.29 -8.13
CA LEU A 85 2.78 8.73 -7.54
C LEU A 85 2.99 10.19 -7.96
N ALA A 86 2.88 11.12 -7.01
CA ALA A 86 3.13 12.52 -7.29
C ALA A 86 4.63 12.77 -7.46
N SER A 87 5.00 13.40 -8.58
CA SER A 87 6.37 13.65 -9.03
C SER A 87 7.14 12.42 -9.51
N PRO A 88 8.06 12.57 -10.48
CA PRO A 88 8.89 11.47 -10.95
C PRO A 88 9.88 11.01 -9.88
N VAL A 89 10.42 9.80 -10.07
CA VAL A 89 11.44 9.19 -9.18
C VAL A 89 12.66 10.11 -9.01
N SER A 90 13.05 10.86 -10.05
CA SER A 90 14.14 11.83 -9.98
C SER A 90 13.95 12.91 -8.91
N VAL A 91 12.70 13.31 -8.63
CA VAL A 91 12.39 14.26 -7.56
C VAL A 91 12.32 13.55 -6.22
N TRP A 92 11.61 12.43 -6.15
CA TRP A 92 11.46 11.67 -4.91
C TRP A 92 12.78 11.12 -4.38
N ARG A 93 13.77 10.85 -5.25
CA ARG A 93 15.15 10.52 -4.89
C ARG A 93 15.73 11.45 -3.82
N HIS A 94 15.43 12.75 -3.92
CA HIS A 94 15.90 13.74 -2.97
C HIS A 94 15.30 13.60 -1.57
N ASP A 95 14.12 13.00 -1.44
CA ASP A 95 13.52 12.72 -0.14
C ASP A 95 14.32 11.72 0.67
N ILE A 96 15.13 10.88 0.03
CA ILE A 96 15.95 9.86 0.67
C ILE A 96 17.40 10.32 0.75
N GLU A 97 17.95 10.83 -0.35
CA GLU A 97 19.37 11.19 -0.42
C GLU A 97 19.73 12.45 0.36
N ILE A 98 18.83 13.45 0.43
CA ILE A 98 19.12 14.66 1.20
C ILE A 98 19.18 14.34 2.69
N PRO A 99 18.18 13.69 3.32
CA PRO A 99 18.27 13.31 4.73
C PRO A 99 19.50 12.45 5.05
N LYS A 100 19.93 11.57 4.13
CA LYS A 100 21.13 10.76 4.31
C LYS A 100 22.40 11.59 4.49
N LYS A 101 22.55 12.73 3.79
CA LYS A 101 23.68 13.66 3.97
C LYS A 101 23.77 14.24 5.39
N TYR A 102 22.65 14.24 6.12
CA TYR A 102 22.55 14.72 7.49
C TYR A 102 22.43 13.56 8.50
N GLY A 103 22.75 12.33 8.10
CA GLY A 103 22.77 11.17 8.99
C GLY A 103 21.40 10.51 9.25
N VAL A 104 20.36 10.87 8.50
CA VAL A 104 19.05 10.22 8.58
C VAL A 104 18.98 9.09 7.55
N ASP A 105 18.94 7.85 8.02
CA ASP A 105 18.88 6.66 7.18
C ASP A 105 17.43 6.21 6.94
N THR A 106 17.02 6.14 5.66
CA THR A 106 15.67 5.80 5.22
C THR A 106 15.69 4.56 4.32
N ASN A 107 14.75 3.62 4.51
CA ASN A 107 14.59 2.41 3.71
C ASN A 107 13.55 2.59 2.60
N VAL A 108 12.31 2.94 3.00
CA VAL A 108 11.15 3.19 2.11
C VAL A 108 10.90 4.68 1.93
N GLY A 109 10.76 5.43 3.02
CA GLY A 109 10.56 6.88 2.96
C GLY A 109 9.25 7.33 2.30
N ASP A 110 8.23 6.46 2.23
CA ASP A 110 6.95 6.79 1.62
C ASP A 110 5.85 7.13 2.63
N THR A 111 6.10 6.92 3.93
CA THR A 111 5.06 6.96 4.96
C THR A 111 5.32 7.99 6.04
N ARG A 112 6.53 8.03 6.60
CA ARG A 112 6.89 8.89 7.73
C ARG A 112 8.34 9.38 7.63
N GLY A 113 8.81 10.06 8.68
CA GLY A 113 10.13 10.69 8.70
C GLY A 113 10.22 11.88 7.73
N PRO A 114 11.41 12.49 7.57
CA PRO A 114 11.59 13.60 6.65
C PRO A 114 11.13 13.27 5.22
N SER A 115 11.45 12.06 4.76
CA SER A 115 11.08 11.57 3.44
C SER A 115 9.55 11.49 3.26
N GLY A 116 8.84 10.86 4.20
CA GLY A 116 7.38 10.78 4.15
C GLY A 116 6.69 12.13 4.28
N VAL A 117 7.26 13.08 5.05
CA VAL A 117 6.73 14.45 5.17
C VAL A 117 6.90 15.22 3.85
N PHE A 118 8.07 15.17 3.22
CA PHE A 118 8.28 15.81 1.91
C PHE A 118 7.37 15.22 0.84
N ARG A 119 7.22 13.90 0.83
CA ARG A 119 6.26 13.21 -0.04
C ARG A 119 4.82 13.66 0.23
N ALA A 120 4.41 13.78 1.50
CA ALA A 120 3.08 14.30 1.85
C ALA A 120 2.86 15.70 1.28
N LEU A 121 3.80 16.62 1.49
CA LEU A 121 3.68 18.01 1.03
C LEU A 121 3.53 18.12 -0.49
N ARG A 122 4.17 17.23 -1.26
CA ARG A 122 3.99 17.19 -2.72
C ARG A 122 2.71 16.50 -3.18
N THR A 123 2.21 15.54 -2.39
CA THR A 123 1.10 14.66 -2.79
C THR A 123 -0.26 15.17 -2.31
N ILE A 124 -0.31 15.92 -1.21
CA ILE A 124 -1.56 16.49 -0.69
C ILE A 124 -2.26 17.39 -1.72
N PRO A 125 -1.59 18.36 -2.39
CA PRO A 125 -2.26 19.23 -3.36
C PRO A 125 -2.99 18.48 -4.48
N PRO A 126 -2.36 17.57 -5.26
CA PRO A 126 -3.06 16.85 -6.31
C PRO A 126 -4.16 15.92 -5.77
N MET A 127 -4.00 15.34 -4.57
CA MET A 127 -5.07 14.54 -3.94
C MET A 127 -6.28 15.40 -3.58
N LEU A 128 -6.09 16.63 -3.11
CA LEU A 128 -7.18 17.57 -2.85
C LEU A 128 -7.84 18.04 -4.15
N ASP A 129 -7.08 18.24 -5.22
CA ASP A 129 -7.65 18.59 -6.53
C ASP A 129 -8.52 17.47 -7.09
N ILE A 130 -8.06 16.21 -7.00
CA ILE A 130 -8.89 15.03 -7.33
C ILE A 130 -10.16 15.01 -6.49
N ALA A 131 -10.04 15.19 -5.17
CA ALA A 131 -11.19 15.16 -4.28
C ALA A 131 -12.21 16.28 -4.57
N ARG A 132 -11.77 17.50 -4.89
CA ARG A 132 -12.65 18.62 -5.28
C ARG A 132 -13.35 18.38 -6.61
N ASP A 133 -12.65 17.78 -7.57
CA ASP A 133 -13.27 17.37 -8.83
C ASP A 133 -14.33 16.28 -8.59
N MET A 134 -14.08 15.34 -7.68
CA MET A 134 -15.09 14.35 -7.26
C MET A 134 -16.32 15.00 -6.62
N GLU A 135 -16.17 16.00 -5.75
CA GLU A 135 -17.32 16.73 -5.17
C GLU A 135 -18.22 17.35 -6.24
N ARG A 136 -17.65 17.74 -7.38
CA ARG A 136 -18.40 18.35 -8.50
C ARG A 136 -18.98 17.32 -9.46
N LEU A 137 -18.22 16.27 -9.79
CA LEU A 137 -18.48 15.38 -10.92
C LEU A 137 -19.09 14.04 -10.51
N CYS A 138 -18.80 13.58 -9.30
CA CYS A 138 -19.28 12.30 -8.76
C CYS A 138 -19.38 12.34 -7.22
N PRO A 139 -20.21 13.25 -6.65
CA PRO A 139 -20.25 13.50 -5.19
C PRO A 139 -20.64 12.28 -4.35
N ASP A 140 -21.27 11.28 -4.96
CA ASP A 140 -21.67 10.06 -4.28
C ASP A 140 -20.65 8.93 -4.29
N ALA A 141 -19.61 9.05 -5.12
CA ALA A 141 -18.58 8.04 -5.27
C ALA A 141 -17.70 7.88 -4.02
N TYR A 142 -17.23 6.66 -3.79
CA TYR A 142 -16.18 6.40 -2.81
C TYR A 142 -14.79 6.58 -3.45
N LEU A 143 -13.93 7.34 -2.79
CA LEU A 143 -12.50 7.39 -3.07
C LEU A 143 -11.79 6.29 -2.29
N LEU A 144 -11.28 5.29 -3.02
CA LEU A 144 -10.46 4.20 -2.52
C LEU A 144 -8.98 4.53 -2.77
N ASN A 145 -8.31 5.10 -1.77
CA ASN A 145 -6.94 5.55 -1.91
C ASN A 145 -5.95 4.42 -1.61
N TYR A 146 -5.00 4.19 -2.53
CA TYR A 146 -3.82 3.34 -2.34
C TYR A 146 -2.51 4.16 -2.27
N THR A 147 -2.57 5.46 -2.55
CA THR A 147 -1.39 6.34 -2.55
C THR A 147 -0.89 6.60 -1.13
N ASN A 148 0.44 6.51 -0.97
CA ASN A 148 1.15 6.89 0.25
C ASN A 148 1.67 8.34 0.21
N PRO A 149 1.76 9.04 1.36
CA PRO A 149 1.60 8.54 2.74
C PRO A 149 0.13 8.48 3.20
N MET A 150 -0.41 7.27 3.30
CA MET A 150 -1.86 7.02 3.43
C MET A 150 -2.55 7.83 4.51
N ALA A 151 -2.02 7.80 5.74
CA ALA A 151 -2.64 8.44 6.89
C ALA A 151 -2.68 9.97 6.75
N MET A 152 -1.61 10.59 6.26
CA MET A 152 -1.55 12.04 6.03
C MET A 152 -2.48 12.46 4.90
N LEU A 153 -2.53 11.68 3.82
CA LEU A 153 -3.39 11.97 2.67
C LEU A 153 -4.87 11.83 3.02
N CYS A 154 -5.27 10.72 3.64
CA CYS A 154 -6.66 10.51 4.05
C CYS A 154 -7.09 11.59 5.06
N ARG A 155 -6.22 11.96 6.02
CA ARG A 155 -6.50 13.05 6.94
C ARG A 155 -6.70 14.38 6.21
N ALA A 156 -5.86 14.71 5.24
CA ALA A 156 -6.00 15.93 4.46
C ALA A 156 -7.34 15.95 3.70
N ILE A 157 -7.65 14.90 2.95
CA ILE A 157 -8.90 14.77 2.18
C ILE A 157 -10.12 14.92 3.09
N LEU A 158 -10.23 14.09 4.13
CA LEU A 158 -11.40 14.06 5.02
C LEU A 158 -11.58 15.34 5.85
N SER A 159 -10.52 16.13 6.00
CA SER A 159 -10.59 17.43 6.70
C SER A 159 -10.92 18.61 5.79
N GLN A 160 -10.72 18.48 4.48
CA GLN A 160 -10.82 19.59 3.52
C GLN A 160 -11.95 19.40 2.49
N THR A 161 -12.52 18.21 2.37
CA THR A 161 -13.60 17.90 1.43
C THR A 161 -14.68 17.03 2.08
N LYS A 162 -15.81 16.89 1.40
CA LYS A 162 -16.94 16.03 1.78
C LYS A 162 -16.91 14.66 1.08
N VAL A 163 -15.82 14.35 0.36
CA VAL A 163 -15.67 13.09 -0.36
C VAL A 163 -15.69 11.92 0.62
N LYS A 164 -16.44 10.87 0.26
CA LYS A 164 -16.45 9.59 0.97
C LYS A 164 -15.11 8.88 0.69
N ALA A 165 -14.11 9.04 1.54
CA ALA A 165 -12.77 8.50 1.30
C ALA A 165 -12.37 7.42 2.31
N THR A 166 -11.71 6.38 1.83
CA THR A 166 -11.03 5.38 2.67
C THR A 166 -9.65 5.03 2.09
N GLY A 167 -8.71 4.75 3.00
CA GLY A 167 -7.38 4.27 2.64
C GLY A 167 -7.31 2.75 2.68
N LEU A 168 -6.72 2.15 1.64
CA LEU A 168 -6.57 0.70 1.51
C LEU A 168 -5.09 0.33 1.43
N CYS A 169 -4.68 -0.57 2.32
CA CYS A 169 -3.33 -1.13 2.34
C CYS A 169 -3.43 -2.66 2.55
N HIS A 170 -2.47 -3.40 1.99
CA HIS A 170 -2.49 -4.87 1.99
C HIS A 170 -1.78 -5.52 3.19
N SER A 171 -1.23 -4.68 4.06
CA SER A 171 -0.33 -5.06 5.13
C SER A 171 -0.90 -6.05 6.14
N VAL A 172 -2.18 -5.85 6.49
CA VAL A 172 -2.88 -6.61 7.53
C VAL A 172 -3.17 -8.04 7.06
N GLN A 173 -3.70 -8.21 5.86
CA GLN A 173 -3.95 -9.55 5.32
C GLN A 173 -2.64 -10.28 5.00
N GLY A 174 -1.64 -9.57 4.46
CA GLY A 174 -0.34 -10.16 4.14
C GLY A 174 0.38 -10.66 5.39
N THR A 175 0.41 -9.85 6.44
CA THR A 175 1.04 -10.24 7.71
C THR A 175 0.26 -11.35 8.41
N ALA A 176 -1.08 -11.36 8.37
CA ALA A 176 -1.86 -12.44 8.96
C ALA A 176 -1.60 -13.79 8.28
N SER A 177 -1.54 -13.83 6.94
CA SER A 177 -1.19 -15.04 6.19
C SER A 177 0.23 -15.53 6.49
N MET A 178 1.18 -14.61 6.66
CA MET A 178 2.56 -14.95 7.06
C MET A 178 2.60 -15.58 8.45
N LEU A 179 1.94 -14.97 9.44
CA LEU A 179 1.87 -15.49 10.81
C LEU A 179 1.19 -16.86 10.86
N ALA A 180 0.11 -17.06 10.09
CA ALA A 180 -0.56 -18.35 9.97
C ALA A 180 0.40 -19.44 9.45
N LYS A 181 1.16 -19.13 8.39
CA LYS A 181 2.16 -20.02 7.80
C LYS A 181 3.24 -20.41 8.82
N TRP A 182 3.72 -19.47 9.63
CA TRP A 182 4.75 -19.73 10.64
C TRP A 182 4.34 -20.77 11.69
N ILE A 183 3.04 -20.82 12.02
CA ILE A 183 2.48 -21.80 12.98
C ILE A 183 1.81 -23.00 12.28
N GLY A 184 1.98 -23.14 10.97
CA GLY A 184 1.41 -24.23 10.18
C GLY A 184 -0.13 -24.26 10.19
N ALA A 185 -0.77 -23.09 10.27
CA ALA A 185 -2.22 -22.96 10.25
C ALA A 185 -2.73 -22.54 8.86
N PRO A 186 -3.81 -23.17 8.35
CA PRO A 186 -4.58 -22.63 7.23
C PRO A 186 -5.17 -21.26 7.59
N MET A 187 -5.27 -20.36 6.61
CA MET A 187 -5.76 -19.01 6.86
C MET A 187 -7.24 -18.99 7.26
N GLU A 188 -8.01 -19.99 6.83
CA GLU A 188 -9.42 -20.19 7.14
C GLU A 188 -9.67 -20.49 8.63
N GLU A 189 -8.65 -20.99 9.34
CA GLU A 189 -8.71 -21.25 10.78
C GLU A 189 -8.34 -20.01 11.61
N ILE A 190 -7.87 -18.94 10.96
CA ILE A 190 -7.34 -17.75 11.63
C ILE A 190 -8.38 -16.65 11.70
N THR A 191 -8.54 -16.11 12.90
CA THR A 191 -9.32 -14.88 13.15
C THR A 191 -8.45 -13.89 13.91
N TYR A 192 -8.61 -12.61 13.64
CA TYR A 192 -7.78 -11.59 14.26
C TYR A 192 -8.50 -10.25 14.42
N LEU A 193 -8.06 -9.50 15.43
CA LEU A 193 -8.38 -8.09 15.62
C LEU A 193 -7.09 -7.30 15.42
N CYS A 194 -7.07 -6.39 14.45
CA CYS A 194 -5.92 -5.54 14.15
C CYS A 194 -6.32 -4.06 14.27
N ALA A 195 -5.47 -3.25 14.91
CA ALA A 195 -5.72 -1.83 15.09
C ALA A 195 -4.42 -1.02 15.10
N GLY A 196 -4.49 0.21 14.59
CA GLY A 196 -3.39 1.17 14.56
C GLY A 196 -3.49 2.11 13.36
N ILE A 197 -2.35 2.54 12.83
CA ILE A 197 -2.29 3.41 11.65
C ILE A 197 -1.68 2.67 10.46
N ASN A 198 -1.77 3.24 9.27
CA ASN A 198 -1.13 2.67 8.08
C ASN A 198 0.36 2.37 8.34
N HIS A 199 0.79 1.16 7.95
CA HIS A 199 2.13 0.59 8.17
C HIS A 199 2.58 0.49 9.64
N GLN A 200 1.67 0.66 10.61
CA GLN A 200 1.93 0.45 12.03
C GLN A 200 0.62 0.11 12.77
N ALA A 201 0.06 -1.05 12.44
CA ALA A 201 -1.03 -1.66 13.18
C ALA A 201 -0.55 -2.90 13.92
N PHE A 202 -1.22 -3.25 15.01
CA PHE A 202 -0.87 -4.38 15.86
C PHE A 202 -2.02 -5.37 15.92
N TYR A 203 -1.70 -6.66 15.92
CA TYR A 203 -2.69 -7.73 16.09
C TYR A 203 -3.08 -7.87 17.55
N LEU A 204 -4.05 -7.10 18.03
CA LEU A 204 -4.51 -7.16 19.42
C LEU A 204 -5.07 -8.54 19.81
N ARG A 205 -5.61 -9.28 18.84
CA ARG A 205 -5.97 -10.70 18.96
C ARG A 205 -5.51 -11.43 17.70
N PHE A 206 -4.93 -12.61 17.87
CA PHE A 206 -4.61 -13.51 16.78
C PHE A 206 -4.93 -14.93 17.24
N GLU A 207 -6.00 -15.51 16.70
CA GLU A 207 -6.62 -16.72 17.22
C GLU A 207 -6.72 -17.77 16.13
N ARG A 208 -6.40 -19.03 16.48
CA ARG A 208 -6.64 -20.21 15.66
C ARG A 208 -7.83 -20.98 16.24
N ASN A 209 -8.91 -21.13 15.48
CA ASN A 209 -10.14 -21.79 15.94
C ASN A 209 -10.62 -21.26 17.31
N GLY A 210 -10.57 -19.93 17.48
CA GLY A 210 -10.97 -19.23 18.70
C GLY A 210 -10.00 -19.35 19.90
N LYS A 211 -8.82 -19.95 19.73
CA LYS A 211 -7.78 -20.03 20.76
C LYS A 211 -6.63 -19.08 20.46
N ASP A 212 -6.14 -18.38 21.48
CA ASP A 212 -4.98 -17.49 21.36
C ASP A 212 -3.76 -18.22 20.78
N ALA A 213 -3.25 -17.71 19.66
CA ALA A 213 -2.12 -18.28 18.95
C ALA A 213 -0.79 -17.56 19.26
N TYR A 214 -0.78 -16.50 20.08
CA TYR A 214 0.44 -15.82 20.49
C TYR A 214 1.50 -16.73 21.13
N PRO A 215 1.16 -17.70 22.00
CA PRO A 215 2.15 -18.65 22.52
C PRO A 215 2.84 -19.46 21.41
N ALA A 216 2.09 -19.88 20.39
CA ALA A 216 2.63 -20.61 19.24
C ALA A 216 3.51 -19.69 18.36
N LEU A 217 3.12 -18.43 18.18
CA LEU A 217 3.95 -17.44 17.48
C LEU A 217 5.28 -17.21 18.19
N ARG A 218 5.30 -17.10 19.53
CA ARG A 218 6.55 -16.97 20.30
C ARG A 218 7.44 -18.20 20.13
N ALA A 219 6.87 -19.41 20.21
CA ALA A 219 7.63 -20.64 19.99
C ALA A 219 8.19 -20.72 18.56
N ALA A 220 7.41 -20.30 17.55
CA ALA A 220 7.85 -20.29 16.16
C ALA A 220 9.09 -19.41 15.92
N MET A 221 9.27 -18.35 16.71
CA MET A 221 10.45 -17.48 16.61
C MET A 221 11.76 -18.13 17.05
N GLU A 222 11.72 -19.26 17.76
CA GLU A 222 12.92 -20.03 18.08
C GLU A 222 13.56 -20.64 16.81
N ASN A 223 12.78 -20.77 15.72
CA ASN A 223 13.30 -21.17 14.43
C ASN A 223 14.04 -20.00 13.75
N PRO A 224 15.36 -20.12 13.48
CA PRO A 224 16.13 -19.05 12.86
C PRO A 224 15.61 -18.61 11.50
N ALA A 225 14.97 -19.50 10.73
CA ALA A 225 14.40 -19.15 9.43
C ALA A 225 13.24 -18.16 9.57
N ILE A 226 12.38 -18.35 10.58
CA ILE A 226 11.25 -17.47 10.89
C ILE A 226 11.74 -16.15 11.49
N TYR A 227 12.68 -16.24 12.44
CA TYR A 227 13.28 -15.05 13.04
C TYR A 227 13.91 -14.12 11.98
N ASN A 228 14.66 -14.72 11.03
CA ASN A 228 15.36 -13.97 10.00
C ASN A 228 14.44 -13.44 8.88
N GLU A 229 13.22 -13.96 8.73
CA GLU A 229 12.28 -13.43 7.72
C GLU A 229 11.91 -11.97 8.03
N GLU A 230 11.73 -11.61 9.32
CA GLU A 230 11.23 -10.30 9.74
C GLU A 230 11.87 -9.77 11.04
N GLN A 231 13.20 -9.68 11.05
CA GLN A 231 14.00 -9.35 12.24
C GLN A 231 13.50 -8.14 13.04
N VAL A 232 13.21 -7.01 12.39
CA VAL A 232 12.75 -5.78 13.08
C VAL A 232 11.40 -5.99 13.76
N ARG A 233 10.48 -6.67 13.08
CA ARG A 233 9.11 -6.91 13.58
C ARG A 233 9.09 -7.93 14.69
N ASN A 234 9.94 -8.95 14.54
CA ASN A 234 10.18 -9.96 15.55
C ASN A 234 10.75 -9.35 16.82
N GLU A 235 11.73 -8.45 16.73
CA GLU A 235 12.23 -7.71 17.90
C GLU A 235 11.13 -6.83 18.53
N MET A 236 10.35 -6.12 17.71
CA MET A 236 9.19 -5.36 18.22
C MET A 236 8.18 -6.28 18.94
N PHE A 237 7.88 -7.45 18.41
CA PHE A 237 6.96 -8.39 19.01
C PHE A 237 7.48 -8.95 20.35
N LEU A 238 8.77 -9.30 20.41
CA LEU A 238 9.41 -9.77 21.65
C LEU A 238 9.35 -8.71 22.76
N HIS A 239 9.52 -7.44 22.41
CA HIS A 239 9.54 -6.34 23.37
C HIS A 239 8.17 -5.75 23.73
N LEU A 240 7.24 -5.70 22.78
CA LEU A 240 5.93 -5.04 22.95
C LEU A 240 4.80 -6.02 23.22
N GLY A 241 5.02 -7.31 22.99
CA GLY A 241 4.06 -8.36 23.27
C GLY A 241 3.02 -8.62 22.16
N TYR A 242 2.89 -7.72 21.18
CA TYR A 242 1.98 -7.85 20.04
C TYR A 242 2.73 -7.77 18.71
N TYR A 243 2.31 -8.56 17.73
CA TYR A 243 2.93 -8.53 16.40
C TYR A 243 2.46 -7.31 15.61
N VAL A 244 3.37 -6.68 14.87
CA VAL A 244 3.13 -5.45 14.10
C VAL A 244 3.03 -5.73 12.59
N THR A 245 2.15 -5.00 11.92
CA THR A 245 1.97 -5.06 10.46
C THR A 245 3.08 -4.35 9.71
N GLU A 246 3.13 -4.66 8.41
CA GLU A 246 4.04 -4.20 7.36
C GLU A 246 5.46 -4.70 7.53
N SER A 247 6.28 -4.76 6.49
CA SER A 247 7.63 -5.34 6.53
C SER A 247 8.59 -4.72 7.55
N SER A 248 9.69 -5.44 7.84
CA SER A 248 10.80 -4.98 8.67
C SER A 248 11.38 -3.66 8.18
N GLY A 249 11.49 -3.49 6.86
CA GLY A 249 11.97 -2.23 6.29
C GLY A 249 11.09 -1.04 6.63
N HIS A 250 9.76 -1.16 6.49
CA HIS A 250 8.85 -0.08 6.92
C HIS A 250 8.95 0.16 8.43
N ASN A 251 8.86 -0.89 9.25
CA ASN A 251 8.86 -0.74 10.71
C ASN A 251 10.17 -0.16 11.26
N SER A 252 11.29 -0.39 10.58
CA SER A 252 12.57 0.21 10.96
C SER A 252 12.54 1.75 10.93
N GLU A 253 11.64 2.36 10.16
CA GLU A 253 11.46 3.83 10.10
C GLU A 253 10.53 4.38 11.19
N TYR A 254 9.78 3.50 11.88
CA TYR A 254 8.87 3.88 12.95
C TYR A 254 9.56 3.94 14.31
N ASN A 255 10.65 3.19 14.49
CA ASN A 255 11.41 3.16 15.71
C ASN A 255 12.88 3.51 15.44
N ALA A 256 13.28 4.69 15.92
CA ALA A 256 14.63 5.20 15.74
C ALA A 256 15.72 4.26 16.25
N TRP A 257 15.43 3.36 17.20
CA TRP A 257 16.40 2.39 17.71
C TRP A 257 17.08 1.60 16.59
N PHE A 258 16.32 1.06 15.62
CA PHE A 258 16.88 0.19 14.57
C PHE A 258 17.80 0.92 13.60
N ARG A 259 17.57 2.22 13.36
CA ARG A 259 18.28 2.99 12.31
C ARG A 259 19.18 4.10 12.84
N LYS A 260 19.36 4.21 14.16
CA LYS A 260 20.16 5.28 14.78
C LYS A 260 21.67 5.05 14.72
N ARG A 261 22.13 3.80 14.72
CA ARG A 261 23.56 3.46 14.74
C ARG A 261 23.91 2.43 13.66
N PRO A 262 25.12 2.48 13.07
CA PRO A 262 25.55 1.52 12.06
C PRO A 262 25.51 0.06 12.53
N ASP A 263 25.86 -0.23 13.78
CA ASP A 263 25.85 -1.59 14.33
C ASP A 263 24.43 -2.17 14.43
N LEU A 264 23.43 -1.33 14.72
CA LEU A 264 22.02 -1.74 14.79
C LEU A 264 21.43 -1.96 13.39
N ILE A 265 21.78 -1.08 12.44
CA ILE A 265 21.40 -1.25 11.02
C ILE A 265 21.98 -2.56 10.51
N GLU A 266 23.26 -2.81 10.75
CA GLU A 266 23.92 -4.03 10.30
C GLU A 266 23.27 -5.29 10.90
N LYS A 267 22.94 -5.24 12.19
CA LYS A 267 22.34 -6.38 12.89
C LYS A 267 20.91 -6.68 12.43
N TYR A 268 20.08 -5.65 12.17
CA TYR A 268 18.63 -5.82 12.04
C TYR A 268 18.05 -5.45 10.68
N CYS A 269 18.77 -4.70 9.87
CA CYS A 269 18.23 -4.11 8.64
C CYS A 269 18.95 -4.58 7.37
N THR A 270 20.02 -5.37 7.50
CA THR A 270 20.84 -5.84 6.36
C THR A 270 20.53 -7.28 5.94
N HIS A 271 20.39 -8.19 6.90
CA HIS A 271 20.47 -9.65 6.66
C HIS A 271 19.14 -10.39 6.70
N GLY A 272 18.02 -9.68 6.81
CA GLY A 272 16.70 -10.31 6.79
C GLY A 272 16.42 -11.03 5.45
N THR A 273 15.70 -12.14 5.50
CA THR A 273 15.37 -12.97 4.33
C THR A 273 14.00 -12.63 3.72
N GLY A 274 13.21 -11.78 4.39
CA GLY A 274 11.98 -11.22 3.84
C GLY A 274 12.24 -10.30 2.65
N TRP A 275 11.17 -9.94 1.93
CA TRP A 275 11.29 -9.15 0.70
C TRP A 275 11.91 -7.76 0.91
N ASN A 276 11.70 -7.15 2.08
CA ASN A 276 12.28 -5.86 2.45
C ASN A 276 12.91 -5.92 3.85
N PRO A 277 14.22 -6.23 3.94
CA PRO A 277 14.91 -6.38 5.21
C PRO A 277 15.19 -5.05 5.93
N GLY A 278 15.09 -3.90 5.24
CA GLY A 278 15.44 -2.60 5.83
C GLY A 278 16.69 -1.93 5.26
N LYS A 279 17.25 -2.43 4.14
CA LYS A 279 18.40 -1.82 3.48
C LYS A 279 18.15 -0.32 3.17
N TYR A 280 19.14 0.54 3.39
CA TYR A 280 19.05 1.95 3.00
C TYR A 280 18.61 2.09 1.52
N ALA A 281 17.70 3.03 1.26
CA ALA A 281 17.19 3.37 -0.07
C ALA A 281 16.62 2.21 -0.89
N TYR A 282 16.25 1.08 -0.25
CA TYR A 282 15.78 -0.14 -0.93
C TYR A 282 14.74 0.14 -2.01
N ILE A 283 13.70 0.91 -1.67
CA ILE A 283 12.63 1.18 -2.62
C ILE A 283 13.09 2.12 -3.75
N LEU A 284 13.97 3.08 -3.47
CA LEU A 284 14.49 4.02 -4.47
C LEU A 284 15.33 3.26 -5.50
N GLU A 285 16.19 2.36 -5.06
CA GLU A 285 16.97 1.48 -5.93
C GLU A 285 16.04 0.67 -6.85
N HIS A 286 14.99 0.06 -6.29
CA HIS A 286 14.00 -0.70 -7.05
C HIS A 286 13.23 0.13 -8.09
N TYR A 287 12.97 1.40 -7.82
CA TYR A 287 12.33 2.30 -8.79
C TYR A 287 13.29 2.78 -9.88
N LEU A 288 14.60 2.81 -9.62
CA LEU A 288 15.63 3.22 -10.61
C LEU A 288 16.01 2.09 -11.57
N GLU A 289 15.73 0.83 -11.20
CA GLU A 289 15.96 -0.36 -12.04
C GLU A 289 14.85 -0.61 -13.08
N ARG A 290 13.73 0.12 -12.99
CA ARG A 290 12.55 0.00 -13.86
C ARG A 290 12.58 1.00 -15.00
#